data_AF-A0A6P1W0D8-F1
#
_entry.id   AF-A0A6P1W0D8-F1
#
_cell.length_a   1.000
_cell.length_b   1.000
_cell.length_c   1.000
_cell.angle_alpha   90.00
_cell.angle_beta   90.00
_cell.angle_gamma   90.00
#
_symmetry.space_group_name_H-M   'P 1'
#
loop_
_entity.id
_entity.type
_entity.pdbx_description
1 polymer ?
#
loop_
_entity_poly.entity_id
_entity_poly.type
_entity_poly.pdbx_seq_one_letter_code
_entity_poly.pdbx_strand_id
1 'polypeptide(L)'
;MNIPEYLASGILESYVMGAVSDQERREVNCLASIYPEIQQELDQLSLSIENYALLHSVEPPAELKSKIMAQLSFEKTAEPIIRPMPVDLTKDRPTFKTTWVVAASVGLLLLGFSFFLLSQLRSGQETLAQLQAANGSLQKEIGQFKERQAENEQALALFKQPGTRTLELRGNEKAPNGDMLVFWNAKTHQVAVEVRSLPPLRPDQQYQLWSLVGGKPVDAGVFEANSASKYLQQLNRPIERADAFAVTVEKRGGSPTPTLTTLLAMATVDA
;
A
#
# COMPACT_ATOMS: atom_id res chain seq x y z
N MET A 1 34.22 -2.84 18.61
CA MET A 1 32.85 -3.12 19.10
C MET A 1 31.91 -3.11 17.92
N ASN A 2 30.99 -4.06 17.83
CA ASN A 2 30.01 -4.13 16.76
C ASN A 2 28.70 -3.49 17.25
N ILE A 3 28.45 -2.24 16.85
CA ILE A 3 27.31 -1.45 17.34
C ILE A 3 25.96 -2.14 17.03
N PRO A 4 25.71 -2.65 15.81
CA PRO A 4 24.48 -3.41 15.52
C PRO A 4 24.23 -4.61 16.43
N GLU A 5 25.28 -5.35 16.79
CA GLU A 5 25.18 -6.51 17.68
C GLU A 5 24.88 -6.09 19.12
N TYR A 6 25.45 -4.96 19.56
CA TYR A 6 25.19 -4.40 20.88
C TYR A 6 23.75 -3.85 21.00
N LEU A 7 23.26 -3.16 19.97
CA LEU A 7 21.86 -2.70 19.91
C LEU A 7 20.89 -3.89 19.93
N ALA A 8 21.22 -5.00 19.28
CA ALA A 8 20.39 -6.21 19.25
C ALA A 8 20.54 -7.10 20.51
N SER A 9 21.40 -6.76 21.46
CA SER A 9 21.72 -7.61 22.61
C SER A 9 20.67 -7.61 23.73
N GLY A 10 19.74 -6.64 23.73
CA GLY A 10 18.73 -6.49 24.79
C GLY A 10 19.21 -5.76 26.05
N ILE A 11 20.47 -5.31 26.07
CA ILE A 11 21.08 -4.66 27.24
C ILE A 11 20.52 -3.26 27.49
N LEU A 12 20.13 -2.54 26.44
CA LEU A 12 19.61 -1.17 26.53
C LEU A 12 18.20 -1.17 27.11
N GLU A 13 17.36 -2.10 26.71
CA GLU A 13 16.01 -2.32 27.25
C GLU A 13 16.08 -2.69 28.73
N SER A 14 16.99 -3.59 29.09
CA SER A 14 17.25 -3.96 30.47
C SER A 14 17.76 -2.77 31.29
N TYR A 15 18.58 -1.91 30.68
CA TYR A 15 19.11 -0.70 31.32
C TYR A 15 18.00 0.30 31.63
N VAL A 16 17.14 0.63 30.67
CA VAL A 16 16.03 1.59 30.89
C VAL A 16 15.00 1.04 31.89
N MET A 17 14.78 -0.27 31.92
CA MET A 17 13.95 -0.93 32.95
C MET A 17 14.61 -0.98 34.34
N GLY A 18 15.89 -0.60 34.47
CA GLY A 18 16.64 -0.66 35.73
C GLY A 18 17.03 -2.08 36.16
N ALA A 19 16.99 -3.05 35.24
CA ALA A 19 17.24 -4.48 35.49
C ALA A 19 18.70 -4.92 35.26
N VAL A 20 19.61 -3.97 35.01
CA VAL A 20 21.05 -4.23 34.79
C VAL A 20 21.87 -4.17 36.07
N SER A 21 23.00 -4.88 36.09
CA SER A 21 24.01 -4.77 37.14
C SER A 21 24.72 -3.41 37.12
N ASP A 22 25.37 -3.04 38.22
CA ASP A 22 26.15 -1.80 38.29
C ASP A 22 27.33 -1.76 37.30
N GLN A 23 27.87 -2.93 36.93
CA GLN A 23 28.92 -3.03 35.93
C GLN A 23 28.39 -2.69 34.53
N GLU A 24 27.31 -3.34 34.11
CA GLU A 24 26.64 -3.09 32.84
C GLU A 24 26.13 -1.65 32.74
N ARG A 25 25.62 -1.08 33.85
CA ARG A 25 25.20 0.33 33.91
C ARG A 25 26.35 1.29 33.57
N ARG A 26 27.55 1.03 34.08
CA ARG A 26 28.74 1.85 33.76
C ARG A 26 29.19 1.66 32.33
N GLU A 27 29.12 0.44 31.80
CA GLU A 27 29.43 0.14 30.41
C GLU A 27 28.49 0.89 29.45
N VAL A 28 27.17 0.79 29.67
CA VAL A 28 26.16 1.52 28.88
C VAL A 28 26.40 3.02 28.93
N ASN A 29 26.63 3.60 30.12
CA ASN A 29 26.91 5.04 30.25
C ASN A 29 28.20 5.48 29.54
N CYS A 30 29.24 4.65 29.61
CA CYS A 30 30.50 4.93 28.90
C CYS A 30 30.28 4.87 27.39
N LEU A 31 29.62 3.82 26.89
CA LEU A 31 29.36 3.63 25.47
C LEU A 31 28.43 4.70 24.91
N ALA A 32 27.40 5.12 25.65
CA ALA A 32 26.49 6.20 25.26
C ALA A 32 27.20 7.56 25.15
N SER A 33 28.24 7.80 25.95
CA SER A 33 29.07 9.02 25.86
C SER A 33 29.99 9.06 24.63
N ILE A 34 30.30 7.89 24.05
CA ILE A 34 31.24 7.72 22.93
C ILE A 34 30.49 7.53 21.60
N TYR A 35 29.37 6.81 21.62
CA TYR A 35 28.60 6.44 20.44
C TYR A 35 27.18 7.06 20.48
N PRO A 36 26.91 8.07 19.64
CA PRO A 36 25.62 8.76 19.65
C PRO A 36 24.45 7.85 19.26
N GLU A 37 24.69 6.79 18.49
CA GLU A 37 23.65 5.82 18.11
C GLU A 37 23.08 5.08 19.34
N ILE A 38 23.92 4.80 20.34
CA ILE A 38 23.50 4.16 21.59
C ILE A 38 22.69 5.13 22.44
N GLN A 39 23.10 6.41 22.49
CA GLN A 39 22.35 7.44 23.20
C GLN A 39 20.96 7.66 22.57
N GLN A 40 20.90 7.69 21.23
CA GLN A 40 19.64 7.86 20.51
C GLN A 40 18.67 6.70 20.79
N GLU A 41 19.16 5.46 20.82
CA GLU A 41 18.33 4.30 21.17
C GLU A 41 17.83 4.37 22.61
N LEU A 42 18.69 4.75 23.56
CA LEU A 42 18.31 4.95 24.96
C LEU A 42 17.22 6.01 25.13
N ASP A 43 17.28 7.12 24.38
CA ASP A 43 16.26 8.16 24.42
C ASP A 43 14.92 7.64 23.89
N GLN A 44 14.92 6.86 22.80
CA GLN A 44 13.71 6.25 22.24
C GLN A 44 13.07 5.23 23.19
N LEU A 45 13.88 4.38 23.82
CA LEU A 45 13.42 3.41 24.82
C LEU A 45 12.88 4.13 26.06
N SER A 46 13.54 5.19 26.52
CA SER A 46 13.08 6.01 27.66
C SER A 46 11.72 6.63 27.40
N LEU A 47 11.51 7.22 26.22
CA LEU A 47 10.21 7.76 25.81
C LEU A 47 9.11 6.70 25.77
N SER A 48 9.45 5.48 25.33
CA SER A 48 8.50 4.37 25.26
C SER A 48 8.04 3.94 26.66
N ILE A 49 8.98 3.84 27.61
CA ILE A 49 8.67 3.52 29.01
C ILE A 49 7.94 4.68 29.70
N GLU A 50 8.31 5.94 29.42
CA GLU A 50 7.59 7.11 29.93
C GLU A 50 6.13 7.11 29.49
N ASN A 51 5.85 6.90 28.20
CA ASN A 51 4.49 6.82 27.68
C ASN A 51 3.68 5.70 28.36
N TYR A 52 4.31 4.54 28.58
CA TYR A 52 3.69 3.44 29.30
C TYR A 52 3.39 3.80 30.76
N ALA A 53 4.33 4.44 31.46
CA ALA A 53 4.17 4.87 32.85
C ALA A 53 3.08 5.95 33.00
N LEU A 54 2.99 6.89 32.05
CA LEU A 54 1.95 7.91 32.02
C LEU A 54 0.56 7.30 31.81
N LEU A 55 0.45 6.32 30.90
CA LEU A 55 -0.80 5.61 30.64
C LEU A 55 -1.32 4.87 31.89
N HIS A 56 -0.42 4.34 32.72
CA HIS A 56 -0.73 3.62 33.94
C HIS A 56 -0.50 4.45 35.22
N SER A 57 -0.51 5.78 35.10
CA SER A 57 -0.26 6.67 36.23
C SER A 57 -1.36 6.60 37.28
N VAL A 58 -0.96 6.67 38.55
CA VAL A 58 -1.84 6.73 39.72
C VAL A 58 -1.69 8.10 40.35
N GLU A 59 -2.82 8.74 40.69
CA GLU A 59 -2.80 10.07 41.28
C GLU A 59 -2.10 10.06 42.65
N PRO A 60 -1.02 10.84 42.83
CA PRO A 60 -0.31 10.88 44.10
C PRO A 60 -1.10 11.62 45.18
N PRO A 61 -0.86 11.36 46.48
CA PRO A 61 -1.50 12.09 47.56
C PRO A 61 -1.24 13.61 47.46
N ALA A 62 -2.27 14.43 47.70
CA ALA A 62 -2.21 15.88 47.54
C ALA A 62 -1.09 16.56 48.37
N GLU A 63 -0.72 15.99 49.51
CA GLU A 63 0.35 16.49 50.39
C GLU A 63 1.77 16.21 49.87
N LEU A 64 1.94 15.31 48.90
CA LEU A 64 3.27 14.89 48.45
C LEU A 64 4.06 16.07 47.87
N LYS A 65 3.39 16.93 47.11
CA LYS A 65 4.00 18.12 46.50
C LYS A 65 4.58 19.07 47.55
N SER A 66 3.84 19.36 48.62
CA SER A 66 4.31 20.28 49.67
C SER A 66 5.45 19.66 50.48
N LYS A 67 5.42 18.35 50.75
CA LYS A 67 6.51 17.62 51.41
C LYS A 67 7.80 17.66 50.60
N ILE A 68 7.73 17.42 49.29
CA ILE A 68 8.90 17.51 48.40
C ILE A 68 9.44 18.94 48.38
N MET A 69 8.56 19.93 48.18
CA MET A 69 8.98 21.34 48.12
C MET A 69 9.62 21.83 49.42
N ALA A 70 9.20 21.32 50.58
CA ALA A 70 9.81 21.67 51.86
C ALA A 70 11.20 21.02 52.08
N GLN A 71 11.48 19.88 51.42
CA GLN A 71 12.80 19.22 51.47
C GLN A 71 13.80 19.81 50.47
N LEU A 72 13.31 20.47 49.41
CA LEU A 72 14.16 21.17 48.46
C LEU A 72 14.68 22.47 49.10
N SER A 73 15.97 22.47 49.40
CA SER A 73 16.68 23.65 49.90
C SER A 73 17.10 24.51 48.71
N PHE A 74 16.27 25.50 48.35
CA PHE A 74 16.72 26.58 47.49
C PHE A 74 17.50 27.56 48.36
N GLU A 75 18.79 27.27 48.59
CA GLU A 75 19.68 28.28 49.16
C GLU A 75 19.63 29.50 48.23
N LYS A 76 18.93 30.54 48.70
CA LYS A 76 19.02 31.85 48.10
C LYS A 76 20.44 32.31 48.42
N THR A 77 21.37 32.10 47.49
CA THR A 77 22.71 32.65 47.55
C THR A 77 22.56 34.10 47.99
N ALA A 78 23.06 34.41 49.18
CA ALA A 78 22.86 35.71 49.79
C ALA A 78 23.24 36.78 48.78
N GLU A 79 22.25 37.58 48.36
CA GLU A 79 22.51 38.76 47.54
C GLU A 79 23.58 39.57 48.28
N PRO A 80 24.71 39.92 47.64
CA PRO A 80 25.72 40.74 48.29
C PRO A 80 25.03 42.01 48.80
N ILE A 81 25.31 42.41 50.04
CA ILE A 81 24.82 43.67 50.60
C ILE A 81 25.41 44.81 49.75
N ILE A 82 24.65 45.27 48.77
CA ILE A 82 24.99 46.44 47.97
C ILE A 82 24.76 47.67 48.86
N ARG A 83 25.85 48.33 49.25
CA ARG A 83 25.77 49.69 49.83
C ARG A 83 25.11 50.60 48.79
N PRO A 84 24.09 51.39 49.13
CA PRO A 84 23.50 52.31 48.16
C PRO A 84 24.57 53.34 47.76
N MET A 85 25.10 53.21 46.54
CA MET A 85 25.68 54.36 45.85
C MET A 85 24.58 55.39 45.67
N PRO A 86 24.89 56.70 45.68
CA PRO A 86 23.93 57.72 45.33
C PRO A 86 23.41 57.42 43.92
N VAL A 87 22.12 57.09 43.84
CA VAL A 87 21.45 56.88 42.57
C VAL A 87 21.12 58.26 42.02
N ASP A 88 21.89 58.69 41.03
CA ASP A 88 21.54 59.83 40.20
C ASP A 88 20.21 59.51 39.49
N LEU A 89 19.13 60.18 39.90
CA LEU A 89 17.79 60.00 39.34
C LEU A 89 17.61 60.75 38.00
N THR A 90 18.69 61.23 37.39
CA THR A 90 18.72 61.74 36.02
C THR A 90 18.80 60.59 35.00
N LYS A 91 17.77 59.73 35.07
CA LYS A 91 17.06 59.12 33.94
C LYS A 91 17.85 58.98 32.64
N ASP A 92 18.55 57.86 32.51
CA ASP A 92 18.60 57.11 31.25
C ASP A 92 17.17 56.64 30.96
N ARG A 93 16.38 57.50 30.31
CA ARG A 93 15.24 57.02 29.53
C ARG A 93 15.85 56.31 28.32
N PRO A 94 15.51 55.05 28.03
CA PRO A 94 15.98 54.42 26.80
C PRO A 94 15.61 55.35 25.66
N THR A 95 16.62 55.84 24.94
CA THR A 95 16.40 56.68 23.77
C THR A 95 15.49 55.89 22.84
N PHE A 96 14.50 56.56 22.23
CA PHE A 96 13.47 55.93 21.39
C PHE A 96 14.06 54.82 20.48
N LYS A 97 15.26 55.04 19.93
CA LYS A 97 16.01 54.10 19.10
C LYS A 97 16.24 52.70 19.72
N THR A 98 16.61 52.56 21.00
CA THR A 98 16.89 51.23 21.59
C THR A 98 15.62 50.42 21.83
N THR A 99 14.52 51.07 22.21
CA THR A 99 13.19 50.43 22.35
C THR A 99 12.69 49.89 21.00
N TRP A 100 12.91 50.62 19.91
CA TRP A 100 12.55 50.15 18.56
C TRP A 100 13.43 49.00 18.09
N VAL A 101 14.72 48.95 18.45
CA VAL A 101 15.62 47.82 18.11
C VAL A 101 15.20 46.55 18.85
N VAL A 102 14.90 46.63 20.15
CA VAL A 102 14.42 45.47 20.92
C VAL A 102 13.06 45.00 20.39
N ALA A 103 12.11 45.92 20.16
CA ALA A 103 10.82 45.59 19.57
C ALA A 103 10.93 44.95 18.18
N ALA A 104 11.83 45.45 17.33
CA ALA A 104 12.09 44.86 16.01
C ALA A 104 12.71 43.46 16.10
N SER A 105 13.60 43.21 17.06
CA SER A 105 14.22 41.88 17.24
C SER A 105 13.22 40.83 17.73
N VAL A 106 12.36 41.19 18.68
CA VAL A 106 11.27 40.31 19.15
C VAL A 106 10.25 40.10 18.04
N GLY A 107 9.90 41.15 17.29
CA GLY A 107 9.04 41.06 16.12
C GLY A 107 9.59 40.11 15.06
N LEU A 108 10.89 40.18 14.75
CA LEU A 108 11.55 39.29 13.79
C LEU A 108 11.56 37.84 14.27
N LEU A 109 11.82 37.60 15.56
CA LEU A 109 11.73 36.26 16.15
C LEU A 109 10.29 35.70 16.06
N LEU A 110 9.29 36.51 16.38
CA LEU A 110 7.88 36.10 16.26
C LEU A 110 7.48 35.84 14.81
N LEU A 111 7.95 36.64 13.86
CA LEU A 111 7.72 36.42 12.43
C LEU A 111 8.42 35.16 11.94
N GLY A 112 9.67 34.91 12.36
CA GLY A 112 10.41 33.69 12.04
C GLY A 112 9.75 32.44 12.62
N PHE A 113 9.30 32.51 13.87
CA PHE A 113 8.57 31.41 14.52
C PHE A 113 7.19 31.18 13.87
N SER A 114 6.47 32.25 13.55
CA SER A 114 5.21 32.17 12.81
C SER A 114 5.40 31.54 11.42
N PHE A 115 6.45 31.96 10.70
CA PHE A 115 6.82 31.37 9.42
C PHE A 115 7.17 29.88 9.55
N PHE A 116 7.93 29.50 10.58
CA PHE A 116 8.26 28.10 10.88
C PHE A 116 7.00 27.27 11.13
N LEU A 117 6.08 27.73 11.98
CA LEU A 117 4.81 27.05 12.25
C LEU A 117 3.95 26.91 10.99
N LEU A 118 3.85 27.97 10.18
CA LEU A 118 3.11 27.92 8.90
C LEU A 118 3.75 26.94 7.92
N SER A 119 5.08 26.90 7.85
CA SER A 119 5.80 25.95 7.00
C SER A 119 5.58 24.51 7.46
N GLN A 120 5.55 24.27 8.78
CA GLN A 120 5.32 22.94 9.33
C GLN A 120 3.87 22.48 9.18
N LEU A 121 2.91 23.40 9.25
CA LEU A 121 1.51 23.12 8.95
C LEU A 121 1.31 22.77 7.47
N ARG A 122 1.97 23.50 6.56
CA ARG A 122 1.91 23.23 5.11
C ARG A 122 2.52 21.88 4.77
N SER A 123 3.71 21.55 5.28
CA SER A 123 4.34 20.25 5.04
C SER A 123 3.53 19.09 5.63
N GLY A 124 2.88 19.30 6.78
CA GLY A 124 1.95 18.33 7.37
C GLY A 124 0.74 18.05 6.47
N GLN A 125 0.14 19.09 5.88
CA GLN A 125 -0.97 18.95 4.94
C GLN A 125 -0.55 18.23 3.65
N GLU A 126 0.63 18.54 3.11
CA GLU A 126 1.17 17.86 1.93
C GLU A 126 1.42 16.37 2.20
N THR A 127 2.00 16.04 3.36
CA THR A 127 2.23 14.65 3.77
C THR A 127 0.91 13.88 3.91
N LEU A 128 -0.11 14.50 4.51
CA LEU A 128 -1.43 13.88 4.65
C LEU A 128 -2.08 13.64 3.28
N ALA A 129 -2.00 14.61 2.37
CA ALA A 129 -2.53 14.48 1.02
C ALA A 129 -1.83 13.37 0.22
N GLN A 130 -0.50 13.26 0.34
CA GLN A 130 0.28 12.18 -0.28
C GLN A 130 -0.09 10.81 0.31
N LEU A 131 -0.25 10.72 1.63
CA LEU A 131 -0.60 9.46 2.28
C LEU A 131 -2.02 9.01 1.92
N GLN A 132 -2.96 9.95 1.78
CA GLN A 132 -4.31 9.67 1.27
C GLN A 132 -4.27 9.21 -0.19
N ALA A 133 -3.48 9.86 -1.04
CA ALA A 133 -3.33 9.46 -2.44
C ALA A 133 -2.71 8.06 -2.56
N ALA A 134 -1.67 7.76 -1.77
CA ALA A 134 -1.01 6.45 -1.73
C ALA A 134 -1.95 5.35 -1.22
N ASN A 135 -2.73 5.62 -0.16
CA ASN A 135 -3.77 4.69 0.30
C ASN A 135 -4.83 4.47 -0.78
N GLY A 136 -5.25 5.53 -1.48
CA GLY A 136 -6.18 5.42 -2.59
C GLY A 136 -5.65 4.59 -3.75
N SER A 137 -4.36 4.71 -4.09
CA SER A 137 -3.74 3.88 -5.13
C SER A 137 -3.60 2.42 -4.68
N LEU A 138 -3.18 2.18 -3.44
CA LEU A 138 -3.06 0.83 -2.88
C LEU A 138 -4.43 0.13 -2.83
N GLN A 139 -5.49 0.83 -2.45
CA GLN A 139 -6.85 0.27 -2.47
C GLN A 139 -7.29 -0.10 -3.89
N LYS A 140 -6.98 0.74 -4.90
CA LYS A 140 -7.26 0.42 -6.31
C LYS A 140 -6.48 -0.80 -6.77
N GLU A 141 -5.20 -0.89 -6.42
CA GLU A 141 -4.36 -2.03 -6.78
C GLU A 141 -4.85 -3.33 -6.13
N ILE A 142 -5.23 -3.29 -4.85
CA ILE A 142 -5.85 -4.42 -4.15
C ILE A 142 -7.16 -4.83 -4.83
N GLY A 143 -7.99 -3.86 -5.23
CA GLY A 143 -9.22 -4.12 -5.98
C GLY A 143 -8.94 -4.87 -7.30
N GLN A 144 -8.01 -4.34 -8.10
CA GLN A 144 -7.60 -4.95 -9.37
C GLN A 144 -7.01 -6.35 -9.18
N PHE A 145 -6.20 -6.55 -8.15
CA PHE A 145 -5.62 -7.85 -7.85
C PHE A 145 -6.69 -8.88 -7.46
N LYS A 146 -7.65 -8.49 -6.62
CA LYS A 146 -8.79 -9.34 -6.24
C LYS A 146 -9.67 -9.70 -7.43
N GLU A 147 -9.95 -8.74 -8.31
CA GLU A 147 -10.71 -9.00 -9.55
C GLU A 147 -10.00 -10.03 -10.43
N ARG A 148 -8.70 -9.84 -10.68
CA ARG A 148 -7.89 -10.82 -11.45
C ARG A 148 -7.84 -12.19 -10.77
N GLN A 149 -7.74 -12.23 -9.43
CA GLN A 149 -7.76 -13.48 -8.69
C GLN A 149 -9.10 -14.20 -8.87
N ALA A 150 -10.22 -13.49 -8.75
CA ALA A 150 -11.55 -14.06 -8.95
C ALA A 150 -11.74 -14.57 -10.39
N GLU A 151 -11.27 -13.82 -11.39
CA GLU A 151 -11.29 -14.27 -12.80
C GLU A 151 -10.47 -15.56 -13.00
N ASN A 152 -9.26 -15.65 -12.43
CA ASN A 152 -8.43 -16.86 -12.51
C ASN A 152 -9.03 -18.06 -11.77
N GLU A 153 -9.64 -17.85 -10.59
CA GLU A 153 -10.31 -18.92 -9.85
C GLU A 153 -11.54 -19.44 -10.59
N GLN A 154 -12.32 -18.56 -11.21
CA GLN A 154 -13.45 -18.95 -12.06
C GLN A 154 -12.98 -19.75 -13.27
N ALA A 155 -11.89 -19.32 -13.92
CA ALA A 155 -11.29 -20.08 -15.01
C ALA A 155 -10.87 -21.49 -14.54
N LEU A 156 -10.09 -21.59 -13.47
CA LEU A 156 -9.67 -22.86 -12.86
C LEU A 156 -10.85 -23.76 -12.45
N ALA A 157 -11.96 -23.18 -11.98
CA ALA A 157 -13.15 -23.92 -11.62
C ALA A 157 -13.75 -24.64 -12.83
N LEU A 158 -13.82 -24.00 -14.00
CA LEU A 158 -14.30 -24.62 -15.24
C LEU A 158 -13.47 -25.83 -15.65
N PHE A 159 -12.13 -25.75 -15.52
CA PHE A 159 -11.23 -26.88 -15.78
C PHE A 159 -11.43 -28.04 -14.80
N LYS A 160 -11.65 -27.73 -13.52
CA LYS A 160 -11.80 -28.74 -12.46
C LYS A 160 -13.18 -29.42 -12.43
N GLN A 161 -14.18 -28.86 -13.13
CA GLN A 161 -15.52 -29.44 -13.17
C GLN A 161 -15.51 -30.84 -13.81
N PRO A 162 -16.06 -31.87 -13.15
CA PRO A 162 -16.20 -33.19 -13.73
C PRO A 162 -17.07 -33.14 -15.00
N GLY A 163 -16.54 -33.66 -16.11
CA GLY A 163 -17.24 -33.68 -17.40
C GLY A 163 -16.89 -32.52 -18.34
N THR A 164 -16.01 -31.60 -17.93
CA THR A 164 -15.42 -30.63 -18.86
C THR A 164 -14.54 -31.38 -19.87
N ARG A 165 -14.78 -31.12 -21.15
CA ARG A 165 -13.98 -31.58 -22.30
C ARG A 165 -13.18 -30.41 -22.83
N THR A 166 -11.94 -30.68 -23.19
CA THR A 166 -11.04 -29.72 -23.83
C THR A 166 -10.83 -30.16 -25.26
N LEU A 167 -11.19 -29.30 -26.20
CA LEU A 167 -10.96 -29.50 -27.63
C LEU A 167 -9.88 -28.53 -28.10
N GLU A 168 -8.85 -29.06 -28.76
CA GLU A 168 -7.85 -28.25 -29.44
C GLU A 168 -8.34 -27.91 -30.86
N LEU A 169 -8.47 -26.62 -31.15
CA LEU A 169 -8.90 -26.11 -32.46
C LEU A 169 -7.70 -25.48 -33.16
N ARG A 170 -7.13 -26.22 -34.11
CA ARG A 170 -6.06 -25.72 -34.98
C ARG A 170 -6.61 -24.99 -36.19
N GLY A 171 -5.97 -23.89 -36.52
CA GLY A 171 -6.30 -23.09 -37.69
C GLY A 171 -5.95 -23.79 -39.01
N ASN A 172 -6.67 -23.43 -40.05
CA ASN A 172 -6.50 -23.90 -41.43
C ASN A 172 -5.53 -22.99 -42.22
N GLU A 173 -5.50 -23.12 -43.54
CA GLU A 173 -4.65 -22.32 -44.44
C GLU A 173 -4.83 -20.79 -44.28
N LYS A 174 -5.98 -20.31 -43.81
CA LYS A 174 -6.24 -18.88 -43.56
C LYS A 174 -5.72 -18.39 -42.21
N ALA A 175 -5.45 -19.31 -41.29
CA ALA A 175 -4.86 -19.04 -39.98
C ALA A 175 -3.86 -20.17 -39.63
N PRO A 176 -2.74 -20.31 -40.36
CA PRO A 176 -1.84 -21.47 -40.21
C PRO A 176 -1.21 -21.58 -38.83
N ASN A 177 -1.07 -20.46 -38.13
CA ASN A 177 -0.59 -20.39 -36.74
C ASN A 177 -1.74 -20.26 -35.74
N GLY A 178 -2.98 -20.53 -36.15
CA GLY A 178 -4.16 -20.47 -35.30
C GLY A 178 -4.14 -21.62 -34.29
N ASP A 179 -4.16 -21.30 -33.00
CA ASP A 179 -4.25 -22.28 -31.91
C ASP A 179 -5.17 -21.74 -30.81
N MET A 180 -6.14 -22.57 -30.43
CA MET A 180 -7.15 -22.26 -29.44
C MET A 180 -7.57 -23.53 -28.71
N LEU A 181 -7.98 -23.39 -27.46
CA LEU A 181 -8.69 -24.44 -26.72
C LEU A 181 -10.13 -24.04 -26.49
N VAL A 182 -11.05 -24.97 -26.74
CA VAL A 182 -12.45 -24.85 -26.37
C VAL A 182 -12.72 -25.77 -25.19
N PHE A 183 -13.22 -25.20 -24.10
CA PHE A 183 -13.68 -25.92 -22.93
C PHE A 183 -15.19 -26.01 -22.97
N TRP A 184 -15.72 -27.21 -22.96
CA TRP A 184 -17.15 -27.44 -22.99
C TRP A 184 -17.55 -28.45 -21.93
N ASN A 185 -18.59 -28.14 -21.16
CA ASN A 185 -19.15 -29.05 -20.18
C ASN A 185 -20.61 -29.35 -20.51
N ALA A 186 -20.88 -30.60 -20.92
CA ALA A 186 -22.21 -31.05 -21.31
C ALA A 186 -23.24 -31.06 -20.17
N LYS A 187 -22.81 -30.99 -18.90
CA LYS A 187 -23.72 -30.97 -17.73
C LYS A 187 -24.11 -29.56 -17.31
N THR A 188 -23.15 -28.63 -17.32
CA THR A 188 -23.39 -27.23 -16.95
C THR A 188 -23.77 -26.36 -18.15
N HIS A 189 -23.66 -26.93 -19.37
CA HIS A 189 -23.85 -26.26 -20.66
C HIS A 189 -22.90 -25.08 -20.87
N GLN A 190 -21.82 -24.99 -20.08
CA GLN A 190 -20.87 -23.90 -20.15
C GLN A 190 -19.87 -24.16 -21.27
N VAL A 191 -19.54 -23.08 -22.00
CA VAL A 191 -18.49 -23.07 -23.01
C VAL A 191 -17.55 -21.90 -22.77
N ALA A 192 -16.25 -22.14 -22.90
CA ALA A 192 -15.22 -21.12 -22.80
C ALA A 192 -14.12 -21.35 -23.83
N VAL A 193 -13.45 -20.28 -24.23
CA VAL A 193 -12.38 -20.30 -25.23
C VAL A 193 -11.11 -19.70 -24.65
N GLU A 194 -10.01 -20.44 -24.75
CA GLU A 194 -8.66 -19.92 -24.55
C GLU A 194 -8.04 -19.69 -25.92
N VAL A 195 -7.65 -18.44 -26.20
CA VAL A 195 -7.00 -18.08 -27.46
C VAL A 195 -5.49 -18.03 -27.21
N ARG A 196 -4.74 -18.93 -27.84
CA ARG A 196 -3.27 -18.94 -27.73
C ARG A 196 -2.62 -18.13 -28.83
N SER A 197 -3.10 -18.32 -30.06
CA SER A 197 -2.62 -17.59 -31.23
C SER A 197 -3.73 -17.49 -32.25
N LEU A 198 -4.09 -16.27 -32.65
CA LEU A 198 -4.99 -15.99 -33.77
C LEU A 198 -4.52 -14.73 -34.50
N PRO A 199 -4.80 -14.62 -35.81
CA PRO A 199 -4.53 -13.40 -36.55
C PRO A 199 -5.20 -12.17 -35.93
N PRO A 200 -4.62 -10.96 -36.01
CA PRO A 200 -5.34 -9.75 -35.64
C PRO A 200 -6.48 -9.49 -36.64
N LEU A 201 -7.64 -9.08 -36.11
CA LEU A 201 -8.82 -8.72 -36.91
C LEU A 201 -8.93 -7.21 -37.14
N ARG A 202 -9.71 -6.81 -38.15
CA ARG A 202 -10.10 -5.41 -38.35
C ARG A 202 -11.10 -4.96 -37.28
N PRO A 203 -11.20 -3.65 -36.96
CA PRO A 203 -12.10 -3.16 -35.90
C PRO A 203 -13.58 -3.49 -36.07
N ASP A 204 -14.03 -3.73 -37.31
CA ASP A 204 -15.39 -4.08 -37.70
C ASP A 204 -15.65 -5.61 -37.69
N GLN A 205 -14.65 -6.41 -37.32
CA GLN A 205 -14.69 -7.87 -37.32
C GLN A 205 -14.55 -8.43 -35.90
N GLN A 206 -15.03 -9.66 -35.72
CA GLN A 206 -14.98 -10.39 -34.45
C GLN A 206 -14.95 -11.89 -34.70
N TYR A 207 -14.36 -12.66 -33.77
CA TYR A 207 -14.44 -14.12 -33.85
C TYR A 207 -15.77 -14.62 -33.28
N GLN A 208 -16.31 -15.66 -33.90
CA GLN A 208 -17.50 -16.35 -33.40
C GLN A 208 -17.24 -17.85 -33.32
N LEU A 209 -17.61 -18.44 -32.18
CA LEU A 209 -17.62 -19.88 -31.96
C LEU A 209 -18.99 -20.43 -32.34
N TRP A 210 -18.98 -21.59 -32.99
CA TRP A 210 -20.16 -22.34 -33.37
C TRP A 210 -20.08 -23.74 -32.78
N SER A 211 -21.19 -24.21 -32.20
CA SER A 211 -21.41 -25.62 -31.92
C SER A 211 -22.15 -26.25 -33.10
N LEU A 212 -21.74 -27.42 -33.56
CA LEU A 212 -22.48 -28.19 -34.56
C LEU A 212 -23.33 -29.25 -33.88
N VAL A 213 -24.64 -29.24 -34.12
CA VAL A 213 -25.59 -30.24 -33.60
C VAL A 213 -26.33 -30.87 -34.78
N GLY A 214 -26.10 -32.15 -35.05
CA GLY A 214 -26.60 -32.84 -36.24
C GLY A 214 -26.16 -32.15 -37.53
N GLY A 215 -24.94 -31.59 -37.55
CA GLY A 215 -24.39 -30.81 -38.67
C GLY A 215 -24.95 -29.40 -38.83
N LYS A 216 -25.87 -28.95 -37.96
CA LYS A 216 -26.39 -27.58 -37.98
C LYS A 216 -25.58 -26.68 -37.05
N PRO A 217 -25.07 -25.53 -37.51
CA PRO A 217 -24.34 -24.59 -36.67
C PRO A 217 -25.30 -23.86 -35.72
N VAL A 218 -24.91 -23.77 -34.45
CA VAL A 218 -25.58 -23.06 -33.36
C VAL A 218 -24.59 -22.04 -32.80
N ASP A 219 -25.05 -20.81 -32.60
CA ASP A 219 -24.25 -19.73 -32.02
C ASP A 219 -23.78 -20.11 -30.61
N ALA A 220 -22.47 -20.29 -30.43
CA ALA A 220 -21.85 -20.52 -29.13
C ALA A 220 -21.27 -19.24 -28.53
N GLY A 221 -21.35 -18.10 -29.24
CA GLY A 221 -20.95 -16.78 -28.76
C GLY A 221 -19.74 -16.21 -29.50
N VAL A 222 -19.50 -14.93 -29.26
CA VAL A 222 -18.39 -14.17 -29.85
C VAL A 222 -17.25 -13.96 -28.86
N PHE A 223 -16.03 -13.87 -29.36
CA PHE A 223 -14.82 -13.66 -28.55
C PHE A 223 -13.77 -12.83 -29.28
N GLU A 224 -12.77 -12.35 -28.55
CA GLU A 224 -11.71 -11.48 -29.06
C GLU A 224 -10.34 -12.16 -28.92
N ALA A 225 -9.45 -12.02 -29.91
CA ALA A 225 -8.10 -12.59 -29.81
C ALA A 225 -7.17 -11.82 -28.87
N ASN A 226 -7.43 -10.54 -28.62
CA ASN A 226 -6.54 -9.65 -27.87
C ASN A 226 -7.20 -9.08 -26.61
N SER A 227 -7.81 -9.95 -25.80
CA SER A 227 -8.14 -9.57 -24.43
C SER A 227 -6.88 -9.68 -23.58
N ALA A 228 -6.09 -8.61 -23.53
CA ALA A 228 -4.84 -8.50 -22.77
C ALA A 228 -4.92 -8.88 -21.27
N SER A 229 -6.12 -9.14 -20.75
CA SER A 229 -6.40 -9.58 -19.38
C SER A 229 -7.13 -10.92 -19.25
N LYS A 230 -7.61 -11.55 -20.34
CA LYS A 230 -8.48 -12.74 -20.26
C LYS A 230 -7.91 -13.91 -21.05
N TYR A 231 -7.11 -14.74 -20.39
CA TYR A 231 -6.62 -16.01 -20.94
C TYR A 231 -7.77 -16.95 -21.30
N LEU A 232 -8.89 -16.89 -20.57
CA LEU A 232 -10.07 -17.71 -20.81
C LEU A 232 -11.32 -16.82 -20.91
N GLN A 233 -12.04 -16.93 -22.02
CA GLN A 233 -13.26 -16.18 -22.29
C GLN A 233 -14.46 -17.11 -22.21
N GLN A 234 -15.27 -16.98 -21.15
CA GLN A 234 -16.53 -17.69 -21.04
C GLN A 234 -17.56 -17.06 -21.97
N LEU A 235 -18.28 -17.89 -22.73
CA LEU A 235 -19.32 -17.42 -23.64
C LEU A 235 -20.69 -17.61 -22.99
N ASN A 236 -21.55 -16.60 -23.12
CA ASN A 236 -22.86 -16.55 -22.46
C ASN A 236 -23.95 -17.33 -23.21
N ARG A 237 -23.58 -18.28 -24.08
CA ARG A 237 -24.50 -19.14 -24.82
C ARG A 237 -24.43 -20.57 -24.26
N PRO A 238 -25.51 -21.09 -23.65
CA PRO A 238 -25.50 -22.45 -23.16
C PRO A 238 -25.50 -23.45 -24.31
N ILE A 239 -24.60 -24.43 -24.28
CA ILE A 239 -24.47 -25.49 -25.28
C ILE A 239 -24.75 -26.84 -24.62
N GLU A 240 -25.95 -27.38 -24.84
CA GLU A 240 -26.39 -28.67 -24.27
C GLU A 240 -25.72 -29.85 -24.98
N ARG A 241 -25.59 -29.75 -26.30
CA ARG A 241 -25.00 -30.77 -27.15
C ARG A 241 -24.10 -30.12 -28.17
N ALA A 242 -23.01 -30.80 -28.48
CA ALA A 242 -22.09 -30.46 -29.56
C ALA A 242 -21.53 -31.77 -30.12
N ASP A 243 -21.56 -31.92 -31.44
CA ASP A 243 -20.85 -32.98 -32.16
C ASP A 243 -19.48 -32.44 -32.64
N ALA A 244 -19.36 -31.13 -32.88
CA ALA A 244 -18.13 -30.43 -33.23
C ALA A 244 -18.20 -28.94 -32.84
N PHE A 245 -17.04 -28.30 -32.77
CA PHE A 245 -16.91 -26.85 -32.62
C PHE A 245 -16.17 -26.26 -33.83
N ALA A 246 -16.56 -25.06 -34.24
CA ALA A 246 -15.95 -24.34 -35.35
C ALA A 246 -15.81 -22.85 -35.06
N VAL A 247 -14.80 -22.21 -35.65
CA VAL A 247 -14.54 -20.77 -35.48
C VAL A 247 -14.54 -20.07 -36.84
N THR A 248 -15.29 -18.96 -36.93
CA THR A 248 -15.32 -18.09 -38.11
C THR A 248 -14.96 -16.66 -37.74
N VAL A 249 -14.58 -15.86 -38.73
CA VAL A 249 -14.50 -14.39 -38.61
C VAL A 249 -15.80 -13.79 -39.11
N GLU A 250 -16.50 -13.06 -38.25
CA GLU A 250 -17.79 -12.45 -38.52
C GLU A 250 -17.71 -10.93 -38.35
N LYS A 251 -18.80 -10.22 -38.68
CA LYS A 251 -18.91 -8.79 -38.35
C LYS A 251 -19.00 -8.61 -36.83
N ARG A 252 -18.61 -7.44 -36.35
CA ARG A 252 -18.71 -7.10 -34.93
C ARG A 252 -20.14 -7.31 -34.42
N GLY A 253 -20.27 -8.07 -33.33
CA GLY A 253 -21.57 -8.51 -32.79
C GLY A 253 -22.02 -9.90 -33.25
N GLY A 254 -21.26 -10.54 -34.15
CA GLY A 254 -21.55 -11.88 -34.67
C GLY A 254 -22.53 -11.90 -35.85
N SER A 255 -22.81 -13.10 -36.30
CA SER A 255 -23.75 -13.41 -37.38
C SER A 255 -24.80 -14.43 -36.90
N PRO A 256 -26.00 -14.46 -37.49
CA PRO A 256 -27.01 -15.47 -37.18
C PRO A 256 -26.69 -16.84 -37.80
N THR A 257 -25.90 -16.87 -38.86
CA THR A 257 -25.40 -18.09 -39.52
C THR A 257 -23.93 -17.92 -39.86
N PRO A 258 -23.12 -19.00 -39.82
CA PRO A 258 -21.69 -18.91 -40.06
C PRO A 258 -21.38 -18.52 -41.51
N THR A 259 -20.43 -17.61 -41.67
CA THR A 259 -19.85 -17.28 -42.97
C THR A 259 -18.81 -18.35 -43.32
N LEU A 260 -19.19 -19.37 -44.09
CA LEU A 260 -18.31 -20.52 -44.39
C LEU A 260 -17.00 -20.12 -45.07
N THR A 261 -16.98 -19.01 -45.82
CA THR A 261 -15.77 -18.47 -46.46
C THR A 261 -14.77 -17.89 -45.45
N THR A 262 -15.15 -17.68 -44.19
CA THR A 262 -14.28 -17.19 -43.12
C THR A 262 -14.02 -18.21 -42.03
N LEU A 263 -14.36 -19.49 -42.28
CA LEU A 263 -13.99 -20.61 -41.39
C LEU A 263 -12.48 -20.67 -41.21
N LEU A 264 -12.04 -20.71 -39.96
CA LEU A 264 -10.63 -20.75 -39.58
C LEU A 264 -10.23 -22.06 -38.93
N ALA A 265 -11.07 -22.63 -38.07
CA ALA A 265 -10.72 -23.84 -37.33
C ALA A 265 -11.97 -24.68 -37.06
N MET A 266 -11.80 -25.99 -36.92
CA MET A 266 -12.87 -26.91 -36.56
C MET A 266 -12.28 -28.14 -35.85
N ALA A 267 -12.99 -28.65 -34.83
CA ALA A 267 -12.65 -29.88 -34.13
C ALA A 267 -13.91 -30.65 -33.74
N THR A 268 -13.88 -31.97 -33.81
CA THR A 268 -14.98 -32.86 -33.38
C THR A 268 -14.87 -33.20 -31.90
N VAL A 269 -16.01 -33.39 -31.24
CA VAL A 269 -16.08 -33.71 -29.80
C VAL A 269 -15.69 -35.16 -29.50
N ASP A 270 -15.85 -36.07 -30.46
CA ASP A 270 -15.62 -37.52 -30.30
C ASP A 270 -14.18 -37.98 -30.65
N ALA A 271 -13.17 -37.12 -30.50
CA ALA A 271 -11.76 -37.44 -30.78
C ALA A 271 -10.98 -37.86 -29.53
#